data_AF-A0A1V5WV22-F1
#
_entry.id   AF-A0A1V5WV22-F1
#
_cell.length_a   1.000
_cell.length_b   1.000
_cell.length_c   1.000
_cell.angle_alpha   90.00
_cell.angle_beta   90.00
_cell.angle_gamma   90.00
#
_symmetry.space_group_name_H-M   'P 1'
#
loop_
_entity.id
_entity.type
_entity.pdbx_description
1 polymer ?
#
loop_
_entity_poly.entity_id
_entity_poly.type
_entity_poly.pdbx_seq_one_letter_code
_entity_poly.pdbx_strand_id
1 'polypeptide(L)'
;MKKIKIGLPRALLYHKYHIFWEEFLKRLGFEVVTSPETNKEILKRGTALAIDESCLSLKLYLGHVEWLLPRTDYIFIPRIVSLRKREALCTKFMGLGDISRNTFHNLKAIEYTVDIIERRFEVVELVKTFYKFEKNIFKIISAYYYAKKKEKKIEREKLMAQLVGIKNNASKKPTVLIVSHPYTTYDALLGKPITSYLKSQGIEVIFADIAPMEKSIMLSERISRDLYWTYNKELLGAIEFYRKKIDGIVFLMVFPCGPDALVVNLCQNKINDLPISVITLDELEGDAGLKTRLESFADILKIKKAKNEEK
;
A
#
# COMPACT_ATOMS: atom_id res chain seq x y z
N MET A 1 -18.58 4.54 -31.32
CA MET A 1 -17.87 3.31 -30.90
C MET A 1 -17.93 3.20 -29.38
N LYS A 2 -18.27 2.03 -28.84
CA LYS A 2 -18.26 1.78 -27.39
C LYS A 2 -16.82 1.90 -26.88
N LYS A 3 -16.57 2.74 -25.88
CA LYS A 3 -15.24 2.83 -25.24
C LYS A 3 -14.94 1.51 -24.53
N ILE A 4 -13.72 1.01 -24.70
CA ILE A 4 -13.23 -0.17 -23.98
C ILE A 4 -13.18 0.16 -22.48
N LYS A 5 -13.76 -0.72 -21.66
CA LYS A 5 -13.79 -0.62 -20.20
C LYS A 5 -12.65 -1.42 -19.58
N ILE A 6 -11.80 -0.75 -18.82
CA ILE A 6 -10.68 -1.36 -18.10
C ILE A 6 -10.95 -1.32 -16.60
N GLY A 7 -10.96 -2.50 -15.98
CA GLY A 7 -11.12 -2.71 -14.56
C GLY A 7 -9.84 -2.46 -13.77
N LEU A 8 -9.93 -1.69 -12.68
CA LEU A 8 -8.89 -1.53 -11.68
C LEU A 8 -9.37 -2.11 -10.33
N PRO A 9 -8.83 -3.26 -9.90
CA PRO A 9 -9.14 -3.80 -8.58
C PRO A 9 -8.64 -2.84 -7.49
N ARG A 10 -9.52 -2.38 -6.61
CA ARG A 10 -9.21 -1.55 -5.42
C ARG A 10 -8.56 -2.40 -4.32
N ALA A 11 -7.41 -2.98 -4.64
CA ALA A 11 -6.63 -3.81 -3.72
C ALA A 11 -5.15 -3.77 -4.10
N LEU A 12 -4.29 -4.21 -3.17
CA LEU A 12 -2.85 -4.30 -3.39
C LEU A 12 -2.28 -2.98 -3.95
N LEU A 13 -1.50 -3.05 -5.02
CA LEU A 13 -0.78 -1.93 -5.59
C LEU A 13 -1.68 -0.76 -6.06
N TYR A 14 -3.00 -0.93 -6.15
CA TYR A 14 -3.94 0.16 -6.41
C TYR A 14 -3.79 1.31 -5.41
N HIS A 15 -3.72 1.02 -4.11
CA HIS A 15 -3.63 2.08 -3.10
C HIS A 15 -2.36 2.92 -3.23
N LYS A 16 -1.31 2.38 -3.86
CA LYS A 16 -0.07 3.09 -4.16
C LYS A 16 -0.10 3.81 -5.51
N TYR A 17 -0.57 3.15 -6.57
CA TYR A 17 -0.39 3.62 -7.96
C TYR A 17 -1.68 4.03 -8.69
N HIS A 18 -2.85 4.04 -8.04
CA HIS A 18 -4.12 4.35 -8.71
C HIS A 18 -4.10 5.70 -9.44
N ILE A 19 -3.47 6.74 -8.88
CA ILE A 19 -3.35 8.04 -9.54
C ILE A 19 -2.67 7.88 -10.90
N PHE A 20 -1.55 7.18 -10.95
CA PHE A 20 -0.84 6.94 -12.20
C PHE A 20 -1.68 6.09 -13.17
N TRP A 21 -2.23 4.96 -12.72
CA TRP A 21 -2.98 4.06 -13.59
C TRP A 21 -4.24 4.70 -14.15
N GLU A 22 -5.05 5.35 -13.32
CA GLU A 22 -6.28 5.98 -13.75
C GLU A 22 -6.01 7.10 -14.77
N GLU A 23 -5.03 7.95 -14.50
CA GLU A 23 -4.70 9.08 -15.39
C GLU A 23 -4.09 8.63 -16.71
N PHE A 24 -3.25 7.60 -16.67
CA PHE A 24 -2.67 6.99 -17.85
C PHE A 24 -3.76 6.40 -18.76
N LEU A 25 -4.64 5.55 -18.20
CA LEU A 25 -5.71 4.88 -18.95
C LEU A 25 -6.76 5.88 -19.48
N LYS A 26 -7.20 6.85 -18.65
CA LYS A 26 -8.15 7.90 -19.07
C LYS A 26 -7.59 8.72 -20.25
N ARG A 27 -6.29 9.04 -20.24
CA ARG A 27 -5.62 9.78 -21.32
C ARG A 27 -5.47 9.02 -22.62
N LEU A 28 -5.34 7.69 -22.54
CA LEU A 28 -5.38 6.85 -23.74
C LEU A 28 -6.79 6.77 -24.35
N GLY A 29 -7.82 7.10 -23.57
CA GLY A 29 -9.22 7.18 -24.02
C GLY A 29 -10.11 6.04 -23.50
N PHE A 30 -9.59 5.21 -22.58
CA PHE A 30 -10.34 4.12 -21.97
C PHE A 30 -11.34 4.63 -20.92
N GLU A 31 -12.43 3.88 -20.76
CA GLU A 31 -13.29 4.01 -19.60
C GLU A 31 -12.68 3.20 -18.45
N VAL A 32 -12.40 3.84 -17.32
CA VAL A 32 -11.79 3.19 -16.16
C VAL A 32 -12.86 2.89 -15.13
N VAL A 33 -12.98 1.61 -14.76
CA VAL A 33 -13.93 1.14 -13.74
C VAL A 33 -13.15 0.60 -12.56
N THR A 34 -13.25 1.25 -11.42
CA THR A 34 -12.64 0.78 -10.18
C THR A 34 -13.66 -0.01 -9.38
N SER A 35 -13.26 -1.12 -8.76
CA SER A 35 -14.13 -1.86 -7.84
C SER A 35 -14.51 -1.01 -6.61
N PRO A 36 -15.59 -1.34 -5.89
CA PRO A 36 -16.06 -0.56 -4.74
C PRO A 36 -15.05 -0.58 -3.58
N GLU A 37 -15.31 0.19 -2.52
CA GLU A 37 -14.59 0.00 -1.26
C GLU A 37 -14.78 -1.45 -0.78
N THR A 38 -13.71 -2.01 -0.21
CA THR A 38 -13.74 -3.35 0.38
C THR A 38 -14.83 -3.44 1.44
N ASN A 39 -15.59 -4.52 1.37
CA ASN A 39 -16.66 -4.83 2.29
C ASN A 39 -16.69 -6.34 2.55
N LYS A 40 -17.55 -6.77 3.49
CA LYS A 40 -17.66 -8.18 3.88
C LYS A 40 -17.98 -9.11 2.71
N GLU A 41 -18.69 -8.64 1.69
CA GLU A 41 -19.02 -9.46 0.53
C GLU A 41 -17.83 -9.64 -0.42
N ILE A 42 -17.05 -8.59 -0.66
CA ILE A 42 -15.77 -8.70 -1.39
C ILE A 42 -14.82 -9.65 -0.66
N LEU A 43 -14.70 -9.52 0.66
CA LEU A 43 -13.89 -10.43 1.47
C LEU A 43 -14.37 -11.88 1.30
N LYS A 44 -15.67 -12.13 1.52
CA LYS A 44 -16.25 -13.48 1.40
C LYS A 44 -15.99 -14.11 0.03
N ARG A 45 -16.19 -13.35 -1.05
CA ARG A 45 -15.91 -13.80 -2.44
C ARG A 45 -14.44 -14.11 -2.63
N GLY A 46 -13.56 -13.23 -2.16
CA GLY A 46 -12.12 -13.39 -2.22
C GLY A 46 -11.60 -14.62 -1.47
N THR A 47 -12.07 -14.83 -0.24
CA THR A 47 -11.72 -16.00 0.59
C THR A 47 -12.16 -17.30 -0.07
N ALA A 48 -13.34 -17.35 -0.69
CA ALA A 48 -13.83 -18.54 -1.39
C ALA A 48 -13.02 -18.91 -2.65
N LEU A 49 -12.27 -17.96 -3.22
CA LEU A 49 -11.49 -18.15 -4.46
C LEU A 49 -10.01 -18.39 -4.19
N ALA A 50 -9.52 -17.96 -3.04
CA ALA A 50 -8.11 -18.06 -2.70
C ALA A 50 -7.78 -19.41 -2.06
N ILE A 51 -6.53 -19.83 -2.20
CA ILE A 51 -5.97 -20.92 -1.39
C ILE A 51 -5.82 -20.43 0.06
N ASP A 52 -6.08 -21.29 1.04
CA ASP A 52 -6.10 -20.97 2.47
C ASP A 52 -4.85 -20.19 2.96
N GLU A 53 -3.66 -20.57 2.48
CA GLU A 53 -2.38 -19.92 2.83
C GLU A 53 -2.16 -18.54 2.17
N SER A 54 -3.13 -18.04 1.39
CA SER A 54 -3.04 -16.73 0.78
C SER A 54 -3.18 -15.62 1.82
N CYS A 55 -2.32 -14.61 1.75
CA CYS A 55 -2.48 -13.43 2.60
C CYS A 55 -3.81 -12.72 2.34
N LEU A 56 -4.39 -12.14 3.40
CA LEU A 56 -5.67 -11.44 3.35
C LEU A 56 -5.75 -10.42 2.20
N SER A 57 -4.68 -9.67 1.93
CA SER A 57 -4.65 -8.70 0.83
C SER A 57 -4.81 -9.34 -0.56
N LEU A 58 -4.31 -10.57 -0.76
CA LEU A 58 -4.51 -11.30 -2.00
C LEU A 58 -5.95 -11.82 -2.11
N LYS A 59 -6.52 -12.29 -1.00
CA LYS A 59 -7.94 -12.71 -0.95
C LYS A 59 -8.84 -11.55 -1.34
N LEU A 60 -8.65 -10.38 -0.73
CA LEU A 60 -9.36 -9.15 -1.11
C LEU A 60 -9.19 -8.81 -2.59
N TYR A 61 -7.97 -8.92 -3.11
CA TYR A 61 -7.70 -8.69 -4.53
C TYR A 61 -8.54 -9.61 -5.44
N LEU A 62 -8.60 -10.91 -5.15
CA LEU A 62 -9.40 -11.85 -5.95
C LEU A 62 -10.90 -11.52 -5.87
N GLY A 63 -11.41 -11.11 -4.70
CA GLY A 63 -12.79 -10.66 -4.57
C GLY A 63 -13.10 -9.41 -5.41
N HIS A 64 -12.16 -8.48 -5.48
CA HIS A 64 -12.29 -7.29 -6.34
C HIS A 64 -12.20 -7.63 -7.84
N VAL A 65 -11.35 -8.58 -8.22
CA VAL A 65 -11.27 -9.08 -9.60
C VAL A 65 -12.58 -9.74 -10.00
N GLU A 66 -13.12 -10.64 -9.17
CA GLU A 66 -14.41 -11.31 -9.42
C GLU A 66 -15.54 -10.30 -9.65
N TRP A 67 -15.61 -9.26 -8.82
CA TRP A 67 -16.60 -8.19 -8.97
C TRP A 67 -16.45 -7.45 -10.32
N LEU A 68 -15.23 -7.26 -10.82
CA LEU A 68 -14.95 -6.53 -12.06
C LEU A 68 -15.21 -7.34 -13.34
N LEU A 69 -15.10 -8.66 -13.28
CA LEU A 69 -15.23 -9.54 -14.46
C LEU A 69 -16.49 -9.29 -15.31
N PRO A 70 -17.71 -9.24 -14.76
CA PRO A 70 -18.90 -9.00 -15.57
C PRO A 70 -19.10 -7.53 -15.97
N ARG A 71 -18.24 -6.61 -15.51
CA ARG A 71 -18.42 -5.15 -15.63
C ARG A 71 -17.41 -4.48 -16.57
N THR A 72 -16.38 -5.21 -16.99
CA THR A 72 -15.24 -4.66 -17.72
C THR A 72 -14.81 -5.57 -18.86
N ASP A 73 -14.23 -4.99 -19.92
CA ASP A 73 -13.74 -5.76 -21.07
C ASP A 73 -12.37 -6.38 -20.78
N TYR A 74 -11.57 -5.67 -19.97
CA TYR A 74 -10.24 -6.10 -19.52
C TYR A 74 -10.02 -5.71 -18.06
N ILE A 75 -9.23 -6.50 -17.34
CA ILE A 75 -8.73 -6.14 -16.00
C ILE A 75 -7.25 -5.79 -16.10
N PHE A 76 -6.87 -4.64 -15.55
CA PHE A 76 -5.47 -4.21 -15.54
C PHE A 76 -4.73 -4.82 -14.35
N ILE A 77 -3.66 -5.56 -14.64
CA ILE A 77 -2.91 -6.32 -13.64
C ILE A 77 -1.42 -5.97 -13.74
N PRO A 78 -0.86 -5.24 -12.76
CA PRO A 78 0.56 -4.95 -12.76
C PRO A 78 1.37 -6.17 -12.31
N ARG A 79 2.43 -6.52 -13.03
CA ARG A 79 3.43 -7.51 -12.61
C ARG A 79 4.71 -6.80 -12.20
N ILE A 80 4.80 -6.39 -10.93
CA ILE A 80 5.98 -5.65 -10.45
C ILE A 80 6.91 -6.64 -9.74
N VAL A 81 8.09 -6.84 -10.31
CA VAL A 81 9.10 -7.81 -9.85
C VAL A 81 10.20 -7.13 -9.06
N SER A 82 10.85 -6.15 -9.68
CA SER A 82 11.93 -5.38 -9.08
C SER A 82 11.86 -3.92 -9.51
N LEU A 83 12.02 -3.01 -8.54
CA LEU A 83 12.07 -1.56 -8.78
C LEU A 83 13.51 -1.03 -8.73
N ARG A 84 14.45 -1.81 -8.21
CA ARG A 84 15.86 -1.47 -8.04
C ARG A 84 16.73 -2.71 -8.26
N LYS A 85 18.02 -2.49 -8.53
CA LYS A 85 19.00 -3.58 -8.61
C LYS A 85 19.15 -4.24 -7.24
N ARG A 86 19.26 -5.58 -7.21
CA ARG A 86 19.44 -6.39 -5.99
C ARG A 86 18.29 -6.28 -4.97
N GLU A 87 17.12 -5.83 -5.42
CA GLU A 87 15.90 -5.79 -4.62
C GLU A 87 14.78 -6.51 -5.36
N ALA A 88 13.78 -6.98 -4.61
CA ALA A 88 12.60 -7.60 -5.16
C ALA A 88 11.36 -7.12 -4.41
N LEU A 89 10.19 -7.47 -4.93
CA LEU A 89 8.93 -7.31 -4.22
C LEU A 89 8.41 -8.65 -3.72
N CYS A 90 7.30 -8.63 -2.99
CA CYS A 90 6.61 -9.85 -2.59
C CYS A 90 6.27 -10.70 -3.83
N THR A 91 6.48 -12.01 -3.73
CA THR A 91 6.21 -12.97 -4.81
C THR A 91 4.77 -12.95 -5.30
N LYS A 92 3.82 -12.49 -4.46
CA LYS A 92 2.42 -12.30 -4.87
C LYS A 92 2.25 -11.22 -5.94
N PHE A 93 3.08 -10.17 -5.97
CA PHE A 93 3.07 -9.18 -7.06
C PHE A 93 3.67 -9.73 -8.35
N MET A 94 4.66 -10.61 -8.24
CA MET A 94 5.28 -11.28 -9.38
C MET A 94 4.32 -12.28 -10.04
N GLY A 95 3.57 -13.02 -9.23
CA GLY A 95 2.63 -14.04 -9.68
C GLY A 95 1.20 -13.54 -9.91
N LEU A 96 0.93 -12.24 -9.76
CA LEU A 96 -0.45 -11.73 -9.70
C LEU A 96 -1.28 -12.07 -10.94
N GLY A 97 -0.70 -11.90 -12.12
CA GLY A 97 -1.34 -12.28 -13.38
C GLY A 97 -1.57 -13.79 -13.52
N ASP A 98 -0.60 -14.60 -13.08
CA ASP A 98 -0.66 -16.06 -13.13
C ASP A 98 -1.74 -16.59 -12.17
N ILE A 99 -1.76 -16.09 -10.92
CA ILE A 99 -2.78 -16.40 -9.92
C ILE A 99 -4.17 -16.04 -10.46
N SER A 100 -4.32 -14.85 -11.05
CA SER A 100 -5.60 -14.38 -11.57
C SER A 100 -6.10 -15.24 -12.73
N ARG A 101 -5.24 -15.60 -13.69
CA ARG A 101 -5.61 -16.49 -14.82
C ARG A 101 -6.00 -17.89 -14.36
N ASN A 102 -5.27 -18.43 -13.39
CA ASN A 102 -5.58 -19.75 -12.82
C ASN A 102 -6.91 -19.74 -12.05
N THR A 103 -7.26 -18.61 -11.43
CA THR A 103 -8.51 -18.47 -10.68
C THR A 103 -9.70 -18.19 -11.62
N PHE A 104 -9.49 -17.43 -12.70
CA PHE A 104 -10.56 -16.93 -13.57
C PHE A 104 -10.29 -17.27 -15.04
N HIS A 105 -10.90 -18.35 -15.53
CA HIS A 105 -10.67 -18.85 -16.90
C HIS A 105 -11.09 -17.88 -18.01
N ASN A 106 -12.07 -17.01 -17.77
CA ASN A 106 -12.56 -16.01 -18.73
C ASN A 106 -11.86 -14.66 -18.61
N LEU A 107 -10.80 -14.55 -17.80
CA LEU A 107 -10.08 -13.30 -17.57
C LEU A 107 -9.38 -12.80 -18.83
N LYS A 108 -9.75 -11.59 -19.25
CA LYS A 108 -8.99 -10.80 -20.22
C LYS A 108 -8.14 -9.79 -19.46
N ALA A 109 -6.84 -10.06 -19.32
CA ALA A 109 -5.94 -9.20 -18.58
C ALA A 109 -5.15 -8.25 -19.51
N ILE A 110 -4.92 -7.02 -19.04
CA ILE A 110 -3.89 -6.12 -19.55
C ILE A 110 -2.77 -6.10 -18.51
N GLU A 111 -1.67 -6.76 -18.83
CA GLU A 111 -0.51 -6.86 -17.96
C GLU A 111 0.66 -6.07 -18.51
N TYR A 112 1.37 -5.41 -17.60
CA TYR A 112 2.71 -4.90 -17.86
C TYR A 112 3.65 -5.38 -16.76
N THR A 113 4.90 -5.65 -17.12
CA THR A 113 5.91 -6.08 -16.16
C THR A 113 6.87 -4.95 -15.86
N VAL A 114 7.28 -4.83 -14.59
CA VAL A 114 8.42 -3.98 -14.21
C VAL A 114 9.46 -4.84 -13.54
N ASP A 115 10.62 -4.92 -14.16
CA ASP A 115 11.76 -5.68 -13.66
C ASP A 115 13.06 -5.00 -14.07
N ILE A 116 13.63 -4.23 -13.17
CA ILE A 116 14.89 -3.50 -13.39
C ILE A 116 16.08 -4.46 -13.54
N ILE A 117 16.03 -5.63 -12.92
CA ILE A 117 17.08 -6.66 -13.03
C ILE A 117 17.16 -7.15 -14.48
N GLU A 118 16.01 -7.49 -15.06
CA GLU A 118 15.85 -7.94 -16.45
C GLU A 118 15.68 -6.80 -17.47
N ARG A 119 15.97 -5.54 -17.07
CA ARG A 119 15.88 -4.33 -17.92
C ARG A 119 14.48 -4.10 -18.55
N ARG A 120 13.42 -4.57 -17.90
CA ARG A 120 12.01 -4.32 -18.24
C ARG A 120 11.52 -3.06 -17.55
N PHE A 121 11.74 -1.92 -18.20
CA PHE A 121 11.36 -0.60 -17.68
C PHE A 121 9.88 -0.30 -17.90
N GLU A 122 9.24 0.35 -16.91
CA GLU A 122 7.79 0.62 -16.90
C GLU A 122 7.28 1.28 -18.18
N VAL A 123 7.92 2.36 -18.64
CA VAL A 123 7.47 3.07 -19.85
C VAL A 123 7.55 2.20 -21.11
N VAL A 124 8.60 1.40 -21.24
CA VAL A 124 8.83 0.54 -22.42
C VAL A 124 7.79 -0.58 -22.44
N GLU A 125 7.53 -1.19 -21.29
CA GLU A 125 6.57 -2.29 -21.17
C GLU A 125 5.13 -1.80 -21.35
N LEU A 126 4.80 -0.60 -20.86
CA LEU A 126 3.51 0.03 -21.15
C LEU A 126 3.34 0.36 -22.63
N VAL A 127 4.37 0.89 -23.30
CA VAL A 127 4.31 1.12 -24.76
C VAL A 127 4.05 -0.19 -25.50
N LYS A 128 4.80 -1.25 -25.22
CA LYS A 128 4.58 -2.58 -25.83
C LYS A 128 3.17 -3.10 -25.58
N THR A 129 2.70 -3.00 -24.34
CA THR A 129 1.38 -3.51 -23.92
C THR A 129 0.23 -2.77 -24.60
N PHE A 130 0.33 -1.44 -24.69
CA PHE A 130 -0.75 -0.59 -25.21
C PHE A 130 -0.68 -0.34 -26.72
N TYR A 131 0.42 -0.69 -27.40
CA TYR A 131 0.55 -0.54 -28.85
C TYR A 131 -0.52 -1.30 -29.66
N LYS A 132 -1.11 -2.36 -29.09
CA LYS A 132 -2.23 -3.08 -29.72
C LYS A 132 -3.57 -2.31 -29.68
N PHE A 133 -3.71 -1.38 -28.73
CA PHE A 133 -4.91 -0.55 -28.57
C PHE A 133 -4.73 0.88 -29.11
N GLU A 134 -3.51 1.41 -29.04
CA GLU A 134 -3.15 2.75 -29.49
C GLU A 134 -1.86 2.68 -30.32
N LYS A 135 -1.95 2.96 -31.62
CA LYS A 135 -0.79 2.88 -32.53
C LYS A 135 0.13 4.10 -32.43
N ASN A 136 -0.36 5.21 -31.88
CA ASN A 136 0.44 6.40 -31.67
C ASN A 136 1.31 6.25 -30.40
N ILE A 137 2.57 5.86 -30.60
CA ILE A 137 3.56 5.70 -29.52
C ILE A 137 3.76 7.02 -28.74
N PHE A 138 3.79 8.17 -29.42
CA PHE A 138 3.93 9.47 -28.76
C PHE A 138 2.77 9.77 -27.82
N LYS A 139 1.54 9.37 -28.19
CA LYS A 139 0.37 9.49 -27.31
C LYS A 139 0.56 8.64 -26.05
N ILE A 140 1.02 7.39 -26.16
CA ILE A 140 1.28 6.52 -24.99
C ILE A 140 2.35 7.12 -24.07
N ILE A 141 3.47 7.56 -24.65
CA ILE A 141 4.58 8.16 -23.89
C ILE A 141 4.13 9.46 -23.21
N SER A 142 3.38 10.32 -23.91
CA SER A 142 2.86 11.57 -23.35
C SER A 142 1.87 11.32 -22.20
N ALA A 143 1.02 10.28 -22.32
CA ALA A 143 0.10 9.87 -21.26
C ALA A 143 0.86 9.38 -20.03
N TYR A 144 1.91 8.58 -20.23
CA TYR A 144 2.79 8.09 -19.16
C TYR A 144 3.42 9.24 -18.38
N TYR A 145 4.10 10.17 -19.05
CA TYR A 145 4.79 11.27 -18.37
C TYR A 145 3.83 12.23 -17.70
N TYR A 146 2.66 12.48 -18.28
CA TYR A 146 1.64 13.27 -17.61
C TYR A 146 1.18 12.59 -16.31
N ALA A 147 0.83 11.30 -16.37
CA ALA A 147 0.34 10.55 -15.23
C ALA A 147 1.38 10.51 -14.10
N LYS A 148 2.67 10.28 -14.43
CA LYS A 148 3.77 10.35 -13.46
C LYS A 148 3.96 11.74 -12.86
N LYS A 149 3.83 12.80 -13.66
CA LYS A 149 3.92 14.18 -13.15
C LYS A 149 2.79 14.47 -12.17
N LYS A 150 1.57 14.00 -12.45
CA LYS A 150 0.41 14.17 -11.57
C LYS A 150 0.54 13.37 -10.27
N GLU A 151 0.95 12.10 -10.35
CA GLU A 151 1.27 11.25 -9.20
C GLU A 151 2.29 11.93 -8.27
N LYS A 152 3.45 12.32 -8.81
CA LYS A 152 4.52 12.98 -8.04
C LYS A 152 4.09 14.30 -7.41
N LYS A 153 3.18 15.05 -8.06
CA LYS A 153 2.62 16.29 -7.50
C LYS A 153 1.79 15.97 -6.25
N ILE A 154 0.87 15.01 -6.35
CA ILE A 154 -0.01 14.60 -5.24
C ILE A 154 0.80 13.99 -4.08
N GLU A 155 1.81 13.17 -4.36
CA GLU A 155 2.69 12.61 -3.32
C GLU A 155 3.42 13.72 -2.54
N ARG A 156 3.91 14.75 -3.24
CA ARG A 156 4.54 15.90 -2.60
C ARG A 156 3.56 16.69 -1.74
N GLU A 157 2.34 16.92 -2.22
CA GLU A 157 1.29 17.61 -1.47
C GLU A 157 0.93 16.83 -0.19
N LYS A 158 0.76 15.50 -0.28
CA LYS A 158 0.53 14.62 0.88
C LYS A 158 1.67 14.68 1.90
N LEU A 159 2.92 14.60 1.42
CA LEU A 159 4.09 14.69 2.28
C LEU A 159 4.17 16.03 3.01
N MET A 160 3.96 17.13 2.30
CA MET A 160 3.98 18.47 2.90
C MET A 160 2.85 18.63 3.92
N ALA A 161 1.63 18.17 3.60
CA ALA A 161 0.51 18.19 4.52
C ALA A 161 0.80 17.40 5.80
N GLN A 162 1.38 16.20 5.69
CA GLN A 162 1.77 15.39 6.85
C GLN A 162 2.85 16.08 7.70
N LEU A 163 3.88 16.65 7.07
CA LEU A 163 4.95 17.36 7.78
C LEU A 163 4.45 18.62 8.50
N VAL A 164 3.50 19.35 7.90
CA VAL A 164 2.84 20.51 8.50
C VAL A 164 1.95 20.07 9.66
N GLY A 165 1.17 19.00 9.50
CA GLY A 165 0.33 18.43 10.56
C GLY A 165 1.13 18.04 11.79
N ILE A 166 2.27 17.35 11.59
CA ILE A 166 3.21 17.01 12.67
C ILE A 166 3.68 18.26 13.42
N LYS A 167 4.12 19.29 12.71
CA LYS A 167 4.61 20.53 13.34
C LYS A 167 3.53 21.24 14.15
N ASN A 168 2.31 21.31 13.62
CA ASN A 168 1.20 22.01 14.26
C ASN A 168 0.69 21.29 15.52
N ASN A 169 0.84 19.96 15.58
CA ASN A 169 0.31 19.11 16.66
C ASN A 169 1.38 18.58 17.61
N ALA A 170 2.67 18.86 17.37
CA ALA A 170 3.81 18.32 18.13
C ALA A 170 3.69 18.49 19.65
N SER A 171 3.11 19.60 20.11
CA SER A 171 2.93 19.97 21.52
C SER A 171 1.49 19.82 22.03
N LYS A 172 0.58 19.25 21.23
CA LYS A 172 -0.86 19.19 21.58
C LYS A 172 -1.38 17.77 21.71
N LYS A 173 -0.84 16.85 20.93
CA LYS A 173 -1.34 15.48 20.82
C LYS A 173 -0.17 14.51 20.67
N PRO A 174 -0.26 13.30 21.25
CA PRO A 174 0.66 12.23 20.89
C PRO A 174 0.57 11.93 19.39
N THR A 175 1.71 11.77 18.74
CA THR A 175 1.81 11.46 17.31
C THR A 175 2.20 10.00 17.11
N VAL A 176 1.39 9.24 16.38
CA VAL A 176 1.63 7.83 16.06
C VAL A 176 1.94 7.66 14.58
N LEU A 177 3.01 6.91 14.30
CA LEU A 177 3.33 6.44 12.96
C LEU A 177 2.66 5.09 12.68
N ILE A 178 1.78 5.06 11.68
CA ILE A 178 1.26 3.82 11.11
C ILE A 178 2.28 3.27 10.13
N VAL A 179 2.83 2.10 10.43
CA VAL A 179 3.77 1.40 9.58
C VAL A 179 3.06 0.21 8.95
N SER A 180 2.65 0.39 7.71
CA SER A 180 1.91 -0.62 6.97
C SER A 180 1.90 -0.30 5.48
N HIS A 181 1.68 -1.31 4.65
CA HIS A 181 1.52 -1.11 3.22
C HIS A 181 0.24 -0.32 2.92
N PRO A 182 0.22 0.55 1.87
CA PRO A 182 -0.95 1.36 1.52
C PRO A 182 -2.25 0.57 1.37
N TYR A 183 -2.17 -0.68 0.88
CA TYR A 183 -3.31 -1.55 0.66
C TYR A 183 -3.89 -2.20 1.92
N THR A 184 -3.22 -2.03 3.04
CA THR A 184 -3.72 -2.40 4.35
C THR A 184 -4.18 -1.14 5.08
N THR A 185 -3.35 -0.09 5.08
CA THR A 185 -3.63 1.19 5.74
C THR A 185 -4.93 1.85 5.28
N TYR A 186 -5.12 1.96 3.96
CA TYR A 186 -6.20 2.77 3.37
C TYR A 186 -7.42 1.95 2.96
N ASP A 187 -7.41 0.64 3.21
CA ASP A 187 -8.56 -0.21 2.92
C ASP A 187 -9.67 -0.02 3.97
N ALA A 188 -10.93 -0.02 3.51
CA ALA A 188 -12.11 0.26 4.33
C ALA A 188 -12.42 -0.79 5.39
N LEU A 189 -12.06 -2.05 5.13
CA LEU A 189 -12.29 -3.14 6.07
C LEU A 189 -11.09 -3.38 6.98
N LEU A 190 -9.89 -2.95 6.56
CA LEU A 190 -8.62 -3.18 7.27
C LEU A 190 -8.18 -1.97 8.11
N GLY A 191 -7.32 -1.10 7.56
CA GLY A 191 -6.64 -0.06 8.32
C GLY A 191 -7.47 1.20 8.59
N LYS A 192 -8.49 1.51 7.78
CA LYS A 192 -9.34 2.70 7.99
C LYS A 192 -10.05 2.70 9.36
N PRO A 193 -10.69 1.60 9.81
CA PRO A 193 -11.28 1.52 11.15
C PRO A 193 -10.27 1.81 12.28
N ILE A 194 -9.06 1.23 12.20
CA ILE A 194 -8.02 1.39 13.23
C ILE A 194 -7.50 2.82 13.29
N THR A 195 -7.21 3.40 12.11
CA THR A 195 -6.69 4.77 12.03
C THR A 195 -7.73 5.80 12.46
N SER A 196 -9.00 5.55 12.15
CA SER A 196 -10.13 6.39 12.60
C SER A 196 -10.31 6.29 14.11
N TYR A 197 -10.18 5.08 14.67
CA TYR A 197 -10.25 4.85 16.10
C TYR A 197 -9.16 5.62 16.85
N LEU A 198 -7.89 5.50 16.43
CA LEU A 198 -6.78 6.25 17.04
C LEU A 198 -7.01 7.78 16.98
N LYS A 199 -7.49 8.30 15.86
CA LYS A 199 -7.84 9.73 15.73
C LYS A 199 -8.94 10.15 16.71
N SER A 200 -9.96 9.30 16.91
CA SER A 200 -11.04 9.56 17.88
C SER A 200 -10.54 9.60 19.32
N GLN A 201 -9.43 8.90 19.61
CA GLN A 201 -8.76 8.92 20.91
C GLN A 201 -7.85 10.15 21.11
N GLY A 202 -7.90 11.13 20.21
CA GLY A 202 -7.11 12.36 20.30
C GLY A 202 -5.65 12.21 19.86
N ILE A 203 -5.32 11.13 19.14
CA ILE A 203 -3.97 10.88 18.61
C ILE A 203 -3.83 11.47 17.21
N GLU A 204 -2.71 12.13 16.95
CA GLU A 204 -2.31 12.50 15.60
C GLU A 204 -1.75 11.27 14.88
N VAL A 205 -2.35 10.90 13.75
CA VAL A 205 -1.99 9.69 12.99
C VAL A 205 -1.30 10.08 11.70
N ILE A 206 -0.05 9.65 11.54
CA ILE A 206 0.76 9.84 10.34
C ILE A 206 1.14 8.49 9.71
N PHE A 207 1.53 8.50 8.44
CA PHE A 207 1.70 7.28 7.66
C PHE A 207 3.13 7.13 7.13
N ALA A 208 3.68 5.91 7.25
CA ALA A 208 5.03 5.58 6.82
C ALA A 208 5.19 5.57 5.30
N ASP A 209 4.14 5.24 4.53
CA ASP A 209 4.18 5.31 3.07
C ASP A 209 4.20 6.75 2.54
N ILE A 210 3.84 7.73 3.37
CA ILE A 210 3.97 9.15 3.07
C ILE A 210 5.34 9.63 3.59
N ALA A 211 6.41 9.23 2.89
CA ALA A 211 7.78 9.61 3.20
C ALA A 211 8.60 9.80 1.92
N PRO A 212 9.72 10.56 1.94
CA PRO A 212 10.58 10.69 0.78
C PRO A 212 11.26 9.35 0.47
N MET A 213 10.77 8.64 -0.56
CA MET A 213 11.17 7.26 -0.91
C MET A 213 12.69 7.04 -0.94
N GLU A 214 13.45 7.84 -1.70
CA GLU A 214 14.92 7.70 -1.80
C GLU A 214 15.60 7.83 -0.43
N LYS A 215 15.13 8.78 0.39
CA LYS A 215 15.68 9.01 1.71
C LYS A 215 15.34 7.87 2.66
N SER A 216 14.11 7.37 2.61
CA SER A 216 13.69 6.21 3.41
C SER A 216 14.55 5.00 3.08
N ILE A 217 14.75 4.68 1.80
CA ILE A 217 15.54 3.50 1.42
C ILE A 217 16.97 3.58 1.99
N MET A 218 17.64 4.73 1.88
CA MET A 218 18.96 4.93 2.51
C MET A 218 18.92 4.78 4.03
N LEU A 219 17.90 5.30 4.69
CA LEU A 219 17.77 5.21 6.15
C LEU A 219 17.47 3.79 6.64
N SER A 220 16.84 2.95 5.81
CA SER A 220 16.50 1.57 6.16
C SER A 220 17.73 0.72 6.54
N GLU A 221 18.90 1.05 6.00
CA GLU A 221 20.17 0.35 6.27
C GLU A 221 20.61 0.45 7.73
N ARG A 222 20.11 1.45 8.47
CA ARG A 222 20.32 1.56 9.93
C ARG A 222 19.62 0.42 10.68
N ILE A 223 18.48 -0.03 10.15
CA ILE A 223 17.71 -1.14 10.71
C ILE A 223 18.17 -2.47 10.09
N SER A 224 18.31 -2.58 8.78
CA SER A 224 18.86 -3.79 8.16
C SER A 224 19.51 -3.50 6.82
N ARG A 225 20.75 -3.96 6.64
CA ARG A 225 21.48 -3.86 5.37
C ARG A 225 21.10 -4.97 4.38
N ASP A 226 20.64 -6.11 4.90
CA ASP A 226 20.36 -7.32 4.11
C ASP A 226 18.89 -7.45 3.71
N LEU A 227 18.02 -6.55 4.22
CA LEU A 227 16.65 -6.47 3.75
C LEU A 227 16.65 -6.18 2.24
N TYR A 228 15.90 -6.93 1.45
CA TYR A 228 15.88 -6.76 -0.01
C TYR A 228 14.50 -6.41 -0.58
N TRP A 229 13.44 -6.46 0.24
CA TRP A 229 12.10 -6.07 -0.20
C TRP A 229 11.94 -4.55 -0.24
N THR A 230 11.77 -3.98 -1.43
CA THR A 230 11.76 -2.51 -1.63
C THR A 230 10.73 -1.80 -0.75
N TYR A 231 9.48 -2.27 -0.71
CA TYR A 231 8.45 -1.60 0.08
C TYR A 231 8.69 -1.73 1.59
N ASN A 232 9.26 -2.83 2.07
CA ASN A 232 9.63 -2.94 3.48
C ASN A 232 10.82 -2.04 3.83
N LYS A 233 11.78 -1.83 2.92
CA LYS A 233 12.83 -0.81 3.09
C LYS A 233 12.24 0.58 3.21
N GLU A 234 11.29 0.94 2.34
CA GLU A 234 10.61 2.24 2.43
C GLU A 234 9.94 2.44 3.79
N LEU A 235 9.21 1.42 4.28
CA LEU A 235 8.53 1.48 5.58
C LEU A 235 9.52 1.61 6.75
N LEU A 236 10.56 0.77 6.81
CA LEU A 236 11.58 0.84 7.87
C LEU A 236 12.35 2.16 7.84
N GLY A 237 12.72 2.61 6.65
CA GLY A 237 13.36 3.89 6.43
C GLY A 237 12.52 5.08 6.88
N ALA A 238 11.21 5.01 6.66
CA ALA A 238 10.28 6.03 7.11
C ALA A 238 10.22 6.10 8.65
N ILE A 239 10.34 4.97 9.35
CA ILE A 239 10.45 4.97 10.82
C ILE A 239 11.64 5.81 11.26
N GLU A 240 12.83 5.56 10.70
CA GLU A 240 14.04 6.35 11.00
C GLU A 240 13.88 7.84 10.63
N PHE A 241 13.20 8.14 9.53
CA PHE A 241 12.92 9.52 9.10
C PHE A 241 12.01 10.28 10.09
N TYR A 242 11.04 9.57 10.69
CA TYR A 242 10.06 10.13 11.61
C TYR A 242 10.38 9.92 13.09
N ARG A 243 11.38 9.11 13.46
CA ARG A 243 11.69 8.67 14.83
C ARG A 243 11.69 9.78 15.89
N LYS A 244 12.23 10.96 15.54
CA LYS A 244 12.29 12.14 16.43
C LYS A 244 11.03 13.02 16.44
N LYS A 245 10.00 12.65 15.67
CA LYS A 245 8.76 13.42 15.48
C LYS A 245 7.50 12.65 15.87
N ILE A 246 7.68 11.49 16.48
CA ILE A 246 6.61 10.56 16.83
C ILE A 246 6.78 10.12 18.27
N ASP A 247 5.67 9.79 18.91
CA ASP A 247 5.61 9.34 20.29
C ASP A 247 5.40 7.81 20.35
N GLY A 248 4.97 7.17 19.26
CA GLY A 248 4.81 5.72 19.17
C GLY A 248 4.63 5.21 17.73
N ILE A 249 4.68 3.88 17.58
CA ILE A 249 4.56 3.18 16.31
C ILE A 249 3.44 2.13 16.40
N VAL A 250 2.59 2.07 15.38
CA VAL A 250 1.63 0.98 15.20
C VAL A 250 1.92 0.29 13.87
N PHE A 251 2.35 -0.96 13.94
CA PHE A 251 2.43 -1.82 12.76
C PHE A 251 1.05 -2.39 12.45
N LEU A 252 0.59 -2.21 11.21
CA LEU A 252 -0.57 -2.94 10.69
C LEU A 252 -0.07 -3.93 9.64
N MET A 253 -0.26 -5.21 9.89
CA MET A 253 0.13 -6.25 8.95
C MET A 253 -1.04 -7.20 8.71
N VAL A 254 -1.00 -7.92 7.60
CA VAL A 254 -2.02 -8.93 7.27
C VAL A 254 -1.45 -10.34 7.46
N PHE A 255 -2.29 -11.27 7.90
CA PHE A 255 -1.92 -12.68 7.98
C PHE A 255 -2.18 -13.43 6.66
N PRO A 256 -1.35 -14.44 6.29
CA PRO A 256 0.05 -14.65 6.68
C PRO A 256 1.03 -13.90 5.76
N CYS A 257 1.46 -12.68 6.12
CA CYS A 257 2.49 -11.95 5.39
C CYS A 257 3.90 -12.25 5.92
N GLY A 258 4.66 -13.09 5.22
CA GLY A 258 6.04 -13.45 5.57
C GLY A 258 7.01 -12.26 5.66
N PRO A 259 7.11 -11.39 4.64
CA PRO A 259 8.00 -10.22 4.69
C PRO A 259 7.71 -9.29 5.87
N ASP A 260 6.44 -9.02 6.16
CA ASP A 260 6.07 -8.14 7.26
C ASP A 260 6.39 -8.78 8.62
N ALA A 261 6.16 -10.09 8.78
CA ALA A 261 6.48 -10.80 10.02
C ALA A 261 7.98 -10.70 10.36
N LEU A 262 8.85 -10.81 9.36
CA LEU A 262 10.29 -10.62 9.56
C LEU A 262 10.62 -9.16 9.90
N VAL A 263 10.06 -8.22 9.16
CA VAL A 263 10.38 -6.78 9.26
C VAL A 263 9.93 -6.19 10.59
N VAL A 264 8.77 -6.60 11.09
CA VAL A 264 8.27 -6.20 12.41
C VAL A 264 9.24 -6.67 13.50
N ASN A 265 9.65 -7.94 13.48
CA ASN A 265 10.61 -8.49 14.46
C ASN A 265 11.96 -7.75 14.40
N LEU A 266 12.49 -7.49 13.20
CA LEU A 266 13.73 -6.72 13.02
C LEU A 266 13.61 -5.32 13.62
N CYS A 267 12.45 -4.67 13.46
CA CYS A 267 12.22 -3.34 13.99
C CYS A 267 12.11 -3.35 15.52
N GLN A 268 11.34 -4.28 16.10
CA GLN A 268 11.17 -4.38 17.55
C GLN A 268 12.50 -4.64 18.27
N ASN A 269 13.41 -5.41 17.68
CA ASN A 269 14.74 -5.66 18.25
C ASN A 269 15.67 -4.44 18.21
N LYS A 270 15.45 -3.50 17.28
CA LYS A 270 16.34 -2.34 17.08
C LYS A 270 15.81 -1.01 17.60
N ILE A 271 14.50 -0.89 17.75
CA ILE A 271 13.85 0.35 18.20
C ILE A 271 13.26 0.10 19.59
N ASN A 272 14.02 0.54 20.60
CA ASN A 272 13.68 0.34 22.02
C ASN A 272 13.27 1.64 22.72
N ASP A 273 13.42 2.79 22.05
CA ASP A 273 13.12 4.13 22.56
C ASP A 273 11.65 4.54 22.37
N LEU A 274 10.91 3.87 21.50
CA LEU A 274 9.51 4.15 21.19
C LEU A 274 8.59 2.97 21.57
N PRO A 275 7.40 3.22 22.14
CA PRO A 275 6.36 2.20 22.24
C PRO A 275 5.94 1.69 20.85
N ILE A 276 5.90 0.36 20.70
CA ILE A 276 5.50 -0.30 19.45
C ILE A 276 4.30 -1.22 19.73
N SER A 277 3.22 -1.05 18.98
CA SER A 277 2.09 -1.99 18.93
C SER A 277 2.03 -2.67 17.57
N VAL A 278 1.76 -3.97 17.53
CA VAL A 278 1.71 -4.78 16.31
C VAL A 278 0.33 -5.39 16.17
N ILE A 279 -0.43 -4.93 15.19
CA ILE A 279 -1.78 -5.39 14.90
C ILE A 279 -1.73 -6.27 13.66
N THR A 280 -2.14 -7.52 13.83
CA THR A 280 -2.16 -8.54 12.78
C THR A 280 -3.60 -8.77 12.38
N LEU A 281 -3.95 -8.31 11.18
CA LEU A 281 -5.30 -8.42 10.64
C LEU A 281 -5.50 -9.79 10.00
N ASP A 282 -6.57 -10.46 10.43
CA ASP A 282 -6.99 -11.77 9.94
C ASP A 282 -8.50 -11.81 9.68
N GLU A 283 -8.96 -12.80 8.93
CA GLU A 283 -10.38 -13.00 8.55
C GLU A 283 -11.28 -13.28 9.74
N LEU A 284 -10.71 -13.85 10.81
CA LEU A 284 -11.41 -14.38 11.98
C LEU A 284 -11.38 -13.42 13.18
N GLU A 285 -10.69 -12.28 13.08
CA GLU A 285 -10.45 -11.43 14.25
C GLU A 285 -11.69 -10.61 14.65
N GLY A 286 -12.02 -10.63 15.95
CA GLY A 286 -13.15 -9.91 16.52
C GLY A 286 -12.78 -8.48 16.97
N ASP A 287 -13.65 -7.52 16.65
CA ASP A 287 -13.44 -6.08 16.89
C ASP A 287 -13.18 -5.68 18.36
N ALA A 288 -13.61 -6.48 19.33
CA ALA A 288 -13.57 -6.10 20.74
C ALA A 288 -12.15 -6.09 21.32
N GLY A 289 -11.37 -7.15 21.09
CA GLY A 289 -10.00 -7.27 21.62
C GLY A 289 -9.04 -6.25 21.01
N LEU A 290 -9.26 -5.91 19.74
CA LEU A 290 -8.48 -4.90 19.02
C LEU A 290 -8.66 -3.50 19.64
N LYS A 291 -9.89 -3.11 19.98
CA LYS A 291 -10.19 -1.80 20.56
C LYS A 291 -9.52 -1.62 21.91
N THR A 292 -9.64 -2.60 22.82
CA THR A 292 -9.01 -2.52 24.16
C THR A 292 -7.49 -2.39 24.07
N ARG A 293 -6.86 -3.06 23.10
CA ARG A 293 -5.41 -2.94 22.86
C ARG A 293 -5.02 -1.55 22.34
N LEU A 294 -5.83 -1.00 21.43
CA LEU A 294 -5.63 0.36 20.90
C LEU A 294 -5.84 1.43 21.98
N GLU A 295 -6.83 1.25 22.87
CA GLU A 295 -7.10 2.10 24.03
C GLU A 295 -5.91 2.11 24.98
N SER A 296 -5.46 0.92 25.39
CA SER A 296 -4.31 0.77 26.29
C SER A 296 -3.05 1.42 25.69
N PHE A 297 -2.84 1.24 24.38
CA PHE A 297 -1.72 1.88 23.69
C PHE A 297 -1.86 3.41 23.66
N ALA A 298 -3.06 3.94 23.40
CA ALA A 298 -3.33 5.36 23.39
C ALA A 298 -3.06 6.00 24.76
N ASP A 299 -3.46 5.34 25.84
CA ASP A 299 -3.27 5.83 27.21
C ASP A 299 -1.80 5.88 27.60
N ILE A 300 -1.01 4.87 27.25
CA ILE A 300 0.45 4.86 27.46
C ILE A 300 1.10 6.08 26.79
N LEU A 301 0.67 6.42 25.57
CA LEU A 301 1.22 7.56 24.83
C LEU A 301 0.83 8.91 25.46
N LYS A 302 -0.41 9.06 25.90
CA LYS A 302 -0.88 10.27 26.58
C LYS A 302 -0.11 10.51 27.87
N ILE A 303 0.09 9.47 28.68
CA ILE A 303 0.85 9.55 29.94
C ILE A 303 2.31 9.94 29.67
N LYS A 304 2.96 9.34 28.66
CA LYS A 304 4.34 9.70 28.29
C LYS A 304 4.45 11.15 27.83
N LYS A 305 3.46 11.65 27.07
CA LYS A 305 3.45 13.03 26.58
C LYS A 305 3.34 14.03 27.72
N ALA A 306 2.41 13.83 28.64
CA ALA A 306 2.22 14.70 29.81
C ALA A 306 3.50 14.79 30.66
N LYS A 307 4.17 13.66 30.94
CA LYS A 307 5.43 13.64 31.70
C LYS A 307 6.59 14.38 31.02
N ASN A 308 6.58 14.51 29.70
CA ASN A 308 7.61 15.22 28.95
C ASN A 308 7.32 16.74 28.87
N GLU A 309 6.08 17.17 29.08
CA GLU A 309 5.69 18.58 29.15
C GLU A 309 5.96 19.20 30.53
N GLU A 310 6.02 18.36 31.57
CA GLU A 310 6.36 18.76 32.95
C GLU A 310 7.87 18.91 33.22
N LYS A 311 8.73 18.52 32.27
CA LYS A 311 10.20 18.57 32.38
C LYS A 311 10.81 19.68 31.51
#